data_AF-A0A0F8X6J7-F1
#
_entry.id   AF-A0A0F8X6J7-F1
#
_cell.length_a   1.000
_cell.length_b   1.000
_cell.length_c   1.000
_cell.angle_alpha   90.00
_cell.angle_beta   90.00
_cell.angle_gamma   90.00
#
_symmetry.space_group_name_H-M   'P 1'
#
loop_
_entity.id
_entity.type
_entity.pdbx_description
1 polymer ?
#
loop_
_entity_poly.entity_id
_entity_poly.type
_entity_poly.pdbx_seq_one_letter_code
_entity_poly.pdbx_strand_id
1 'polypeptide(L)'
;MSITVRVTVEDVADQIATYDVIRIYRSTSADGVFTVQSTITLVATTFHYSYADATGTINSWYKWSLYHSTDLVESDLSAPFRPGNTSLLRIRQTAMKKHEAGIVLTAYTGSLVGKLFTQDQRFFNTLRAADYGKGATLYPINGDEEGEAR
;
A
#
# COMPACT_ATOMS: atom_id res chain seq x y z
N MET A 1 9.16 -24.24 0.79
CA MET A 1 8.78 -23.04 0.00
C MET A 1 8.60 -21.91 0.99
N SER A 2 9.32 -20.79 0.83
CA SER A 2 9.17 -19.63 1.72
C SER A 2 8.08 -18.70 1.23
N ILE A 3 7.44 -18.01 2.17
CA ILE A 3 6.43 -16.97 1.90
C ILE A 3 7.08 -15.61 2.10
N THR A 4 6.96 -14.73 1.10
CA THR A 4 7.46 -13.36 1.22
C THR A 4 6.33 -12.43 1.66
N VAL A 5 6.48 -11.87 2.85
CA VAL A 5 5.62 -10.81 3.38
C VAL A 5 6.20 -9.48 2.93
N ARG A 6 5.35 -8.61 2.37
CA ARG A 6 5.74 -7.26 1.96
C ARG A 6 4.99 -6.24 2.80
N VAL A 7 5.73 -5.30 3.38
CA VAL A 7 5.21 -4.22 4.21
C VAL A 7 5.61 -2.91 3.56
N THR A 8 4.69 -1.96 3.52
CA THR A 8 4.98 -0.58 3.11
C THR A 8 4.75 0.32 4.30
N VAL A 9 5.75 1.11 4.64
CA VAL A 9 5.68 2.10 5.71
C VAL A 9 5.69 3.47 5.05
N GLU A 10 4.67 4.27 5.35
CA GLU A 10 4.55 5.66 4.89
C GLU A 10 5.25 6.59 5.89
N ASP A 11 5.72 7.74 5.42
CA ASP A 11 6.35 8.77 6.24
C ASP A 11 7.44 8.23 7.21
N VAL A 12 8.32 7.36 6.68
CA VAL A 12 9.33 6.62 7.48
C VAL A 12 10.23 7.55 8.30
N ALA A 13 10.49 8.77 7.82
CA ALA A 13 11.25 9.78 8.57
C ALA A 13 10.54 10.17 9.88
N ASP A 14 9.22 10.32 9.85
CA ASP A 14 8.41 10.65 11.03
C ASP A 14 8.24 9.43 11.93
N GLN A 15 8.04 8.25 11.34
CA GLN A 15 7.89 7.00 12.08
C GLN A 15 9.15 6.64 12.87
N ILE A 16 10.34 6.86 12.31
CA ILE A 16 11.62 6.57 12.98
C ILE A 16 11.86 7.45 14.22
N ALA A 17 11.20 8.60 14.32
CA ALA A 17 11.27 9.43 15.52
C ALA A 17 10.58 8.78 16.74
N THR A 18 9.69 7.80 16.51
CA THR A 18 8.92 7.12 17.57
C THR A 18 9.20 5.62 17.65
N TYR A 19 9.52 4.98 16.53
CA TYR A 19 9.66 3.52 16.41
C TYR A 19 11.00 3.16 15.76
N ASP A 20 11.55 1.99 16.05
CA ASP A 20 12.84 1.54 15.50
C ASP A 20 12.74 0.25 14.68
N VAL A 21 11.65 -0.51 14.83
CA VAL A 21 11.45 -1.78 14.11
C VAL A 21 10.01 -1.98 13.66
N ILE A 22 9.84 -2.77 12.61
CA ILE A 22 8.58 -3.36 12.19
C ILE A 22 8.48 -4.74 12.81
N ARG A 23 7.43 -5.01 13.59
CA ARG A 23 7.12 -6.36 14.06
C ARG A 23 6.23 -7.08 13.05
N ILE A 24 6.62 -8.29 12.67
CA ILE A 24 5.82 -9.16 11.81
C ILE A 24 5.19 -10.26 12.66
N TYR A 25 3.88 -10.40 12.52
CA TYR A 25 3.09 -11.39 13.21
C TYR A 25 2.51 -12.41 12.25
N ARG A 26 2.25 -13.61 12.75
CA ARG A 26 1.58 -14.67 12.00
C ARG A 26 0.50 -15.37 12.82
N SER A 27 -0.55 -15.80 12.13
CA SER A 27 -1.58 -16.69 12.66
C SER A 27 -2.00 -17.74 11.63
N THR A 28 -2.67 -18.79 12.10
CA THR A 28 -3.32 -19.81 11.25
C THR A 28 -4.74 -19.40 10.83
N SER A 29 -5.33 -18.38 11.45
CA SER A 29 -6.65 -17.84 11.10
C SER A 29 -6.67 -16.30 11.07
N ALA A 30 -7.67 -15.71 10.41
CA ALA A 30 -7.79 -14.26 10.25
C ALA A 30 -8.01 -13.53 11.59
N ASP A 31 -8.79 -14.16 12.47
CA ASP A 31 -9.21 -13.63 13.78
C ASP A 31 -8.54 -14.37 14.94
N GLY A 32 -7.52 -15.18 14.64
CA GLY A 32 -6.80 -15.98 15.63
C GLY A 32 -5.79 -15.18 16.43
N VAL A 33 -5.07 -15.90 17.29
CA VAL A 33 -3.93 -15.35 18.01
C VAL A 33 -2.78 -15.15 17.03
N PHE A 34 -2.28 -13.92 16.97
CA PHE A 34 -1.12 -13.53 16.17
C PHE A 34 0.13 -13.55 17.04
N THR A 35 1.17 -14.27 16.61
CA THR A 35 2.45 -14.36 17.33
C THR A 35 3.57 -13.72 16.52
N VAL A 36 4.47 -13.03 17.21
CA VAL A 36 5.65 -12.40 16.58
C VAL A 36 6.50 -13.48 15.92
N GLN A 37 6.84 -13.26 14.65
CA GLN A 37 7.73 -14.13 13.88
C GLN A 37 9.11 -13.49 13.71
N SER A 38 9.15 -12.18 13.49
CA SER A 38 10.40 -11.47 13.23
C SER A 38 10.24 -9.97 13.46
N THR A 39 11.37 -9.29 13.49
CA THR A 39 11.47 -7.83 13.49
C THR A 39 12.35 -7.39 12.34
N ILE A 40 12.02 -6.25 11.74
CA ILE A 40 12.79 -5.63 10.66
C ILE A 40 13.14 -4.22 11.12
N THR A 41 14.42 -3.86 11.16
CA THR A 41 14.83 -2.49 11.51
C THR A 41 14.28 -1.49 10.51
N LEU A 42 13.69 -0.41 11.02
CA LEU A 42 13.30 0.74 10.22
C LEU A 42 14.54 1.49 9.77
N VAL A 43 14.64 1.77 8.48
CA VAL A 43 15.77 2.48 7.89
C VAL A 43 15.24 3.72 7.20
N ALA A 44 15.87 4.87 7.49
CA ALA A 44 15.52 6.13 6.84
C ALA A 44 15.51 5.96 5.31
N THR A 45 14.57 6.63 4.62
CA THR A 45 14.38 6.57 3.16
C THR A 45 13.97 5.20 2.58
N THR A 46 13.75 4.18 3.42
CA THR A 46 13.29 2.85 2.98
C THR A 46 11.78 2.74 3.20
N PHE A 47 11.02 2.63 2.11
CA PHE A 47 9.54 2.55 2.15
C PHE A 47 9.00 1.12 2.07
N HIS A 48 9.72 0.24 1.38
CA HIS A 48 9.29 -1.12 1.11
C HIS A 48 10.18 -2.12 1.82
N TYR A 49 9.57 -2.92 2.69
CA TYR A 49 10.24 -3.94 3.47
C TYR A 49 9.73 -5.32 3.08
N SER A 50 10.61 -6.31 3.16
CA SER A 50 10.28 -7.70 2.89
C SER A 50 10.81 -8.62 3.96
N TYR A 51 9.98 -9.57 4.38
CA TYR A 51 10.36 -10.65 5.29
C TYR A 51 10.08 -12.00 4.62
N ALA A 52 11.07 -12.89 4.62
CA ALA A 52 10.93 -14.24 4.10
C ALA A 52 10.61 -15.21 5.26
N ASP A 53 9.36 -15.64 5.34
CA ASP A 53 8.92 -16.64 6.30
C ASP A 53 9.16 -18.05 5.74
N ALA A 54 10.20 -18.72 6.25
CA ALA A 54 10.55 -20.07 5.84
C ALA A 54 9.54 -21.14 6.25
N THR A 55 8.73 -20.88 7.28
CA THR A 55 7.73 -21.81 7.80
C THR A 55 6.30 -21.43 7.42
N GLY A 56 6.15 -20.28 6.75
CA GLY A 56 4.87 -19.76 6.28
C GLY A 56 4.27 -20.60 5.16
N THR A 57 2.96 -20.57 5.04
CA THR A 57 2.22 -21.19 3.95
C THR A 57 1.30 -20.17 3.28
N ILE A 58 0.74 -20.51 2.11
CA ILE A 58 -0.24 -19.65 1.44
C ILE A 58 -1.51 -19.40 2.29
N ASN A 59 -1.76 -20.26 3.28
CA ASN A 59 -2.90 -20.15 4.20
C ASN A 59 -2.58 -19.35 5.47
N SER A 60 -1.31 -19.02 5.71
CA SER A 60 -0.88 -18.23 6.85
C SER A 60 -1.40 -16.79 6.73
N TRP A 61 -1.87 -16.27 7.85
CA TRP A 61 -2.30 -14.88 8.01
C TRP A 61 -1.21 -14.07 8.68
N TYR A 62 -1.04 -12.82 8.25
CA TYR A 62 -0.02 -11.93 8.78
C TYR A 62 -0.63 -10.60 9.22
N LYS A 63 0.02 -10.00 10.21
CA LYS A 63 -0.16 -8.61 10.63
C LYS A 63 1.21 -7.98 10.82
N TRP A 64 1.26 -6.67 10.81
CA TRP A 64 2.46 -5.93 11.18
C TRP A 64 2.12 -4.72 12.04
N SER A 65 3.08 -4.24 12.80
CA SER A 65 3.01 -3.00 13.58
C SER A 65 4.40 -2.35 13.61
N LEU A 66 4.45 -1.08 13.98
CA LEU A 66 5.67 -0.36 14.31
C LEU A 66 5.92 -0.47 15.82
N TYR A 67 7.16 -0.68 16.20
CA TYR A 67 7.54 -0.95 17.57
C TYR A 67 8.82 -0.21 17.91
N HIS A 68 8.92 0.27 19.16
CA HIS A 68 10.14 0.80 19.74
C HIS A 68 10.75 -0.23 20.69
N SER A 69 11.92 -0.76 20.34
CA SER A 69 12.56 -1.88 21.04
C SER A 69 13.00 -1.56 22.46
N THR A 70 13.26 -0.28 22.75
CA THR A 70 13.72 0.17 24.08
C THR A 70 12.55 0.58 24.98
N ASP A 71 11.66 1.43 24.49
CA ASP A 71 10.54 1.97 25.31
C ASP A 71 9.30 1.07 25.31
N LEU A 72 9.35 -0.04 24.55
CA LEU A 72 8.28 -1.03 24.42
C LEU A 72 6.94 -0.44 23.92
N VAL A 73 6.98 0.71 23.25
CA VAL A 73 5.82 1.35 22.63
C VAL A 73 5.53 0.65 21.30
N GLU A 74 4.26 0.33 21.05
CA GLU A 74 3.82 -0.30 19.81
C GLU A 74 2.65 0.46 19.20
N SER A 75 2.64 0.56 17.87
CA SER A 75 1.50 1.06 17.12
C SER A 75 0.35 0.05 17.10
N ASP A 76 -0.82 0.48 16.65
CA ASP A 76 -1.90 -0.44 16.32
C ASP A 76 -1.45 -1.45 15.25
N LEU A 77 -1.96 -2.67 15.37
CA LEU A 77 -1.73 -3.74 14.40
C LEU A 77 -2.46 -3.44 13.08
N SER A 78 -1.82 -3.80 11.97
CA SER A 78 -2.46 -3.79 10.66
C SER A 78 -3.68 -4.71 10.61
N ALA A 79 -4.57 -4.45 9.64
CA ALA A 79 -5.58 -5.44 9.26
C ALA A 79 -4.91 -6.78 8.87
N PRO A 80 -5.51 -7.93 9.21
CA PRO A 80 -4.95 -9.23 8.85
C PRO A 80 -4.95 -9.41 7.33
N PHE A 81 -3.86 -9.93 6.78
CA PHE A 81 -3.70 -10.15 5.35
C PHE A 81 -3.03 -11.48 5.03
N ARG A 82 -3.20 -11.93 3.79
CA ARG A 82 -2.48 -13.06 3.21
C ARG A 82 -1.48 -12.57 2.15
N PRO A 83 -0.32 -13.22 2.00
CA PRO A 83 0.72 -12.82 1.05
C PRO A 83 0.43 -13.16 -0.43
N GLY A 84 -0.78 -13.65 -0.74
CA GLY A 84 -1.26 -13.77 -2.12
C GLY A 84 -1.59 -12.39 -2.72
N ASN A 85 -1.37 -12.23 -4.04
CA ASN A 85 -1.49 -10.99 -4.85
C ASN A 85 -2.78 -10.14 -4.70
N THR A 86 -3.73 -10.56 -3.87
CA THR A 86 -4.91 -9.78 -3.50
C THR A 86 -4.59 -8.59 -2.60
N SER A 87 -3.44 -8.53 -1.91
CA SER A 87 -3.12 -7.41 -1.02
C SER A 87 -2.81 -6.10 -1.76
N LEU A 88 -1.98 -6.13 -2.82
CA LEU A 88 -1.68 -4.92 -3.59
C LEU A 88 -2.92 -4.41 -4.34
N LEU A 89 -3.70 -5.33 -4.91
CA LEU A 89 -4.97 -5.00 -5.56
C LEU A 89 -5.98 -4.46 -4.54
N ARG A 90 -6.08 -5.04 -3.34
CA ARG A 90 -6.97 -4.55 -2.27
C ARG A 90 -6.51 -3.22 -1.71
N ILE A 91 -5.20 -3.01 -1.52
CA ILE A 91 -4.64 -1.71 -1.12
C ILE A 91 -4.97 -0.67 -2.20
N ARG A 92 -4.78 -0.99 -3.48
CA ARG A 92 -5.15 -0.12 -4.61
C ARG A 92 -6.65 0.14 -4.66
N GLN A 93 -7.49 -0.88 -4.48
CA GLN A 93 -8.95 -0.75 -4.46
C GLN A 93 -9.45 0.05 -3.26
N THR A 94 -8.84 -0.13 -2.08
CA THR A 94 -9.15 0.65 -0.88
C THR A 94 -8.70 2.09 -1.04
N ALA A 95 -7.52 2.34 -1.61
CA ALA A 95 -7.06 3.70 -1.93
C ALA A 95 -7.98 4.36 -2.97
N MET A 96 -8.33 3.66 -4.05
CA MET A 96 -9.30 4.11 -5.05
C MET A 96 -10.66 4.44 -4.41
N LYS A 97 -11.15 3.60 -3.49
CA LYS A 97 -12.41 3.85 -2.78
C LYS A 97 -12.32 5.03 -1.79
N LYS A 98 -11.24 5.14 -1.02
CA LYS A 98 -11.05 6.16 0.02
C LYS A 98 -10.87 7.56 -0.57
N HIS A 99 -10.20 7.65 -1.71
CA HIS A 99 -9.93 8.91 -2.40
C HIS A 99 -10.88 9.17 -3.56
N GLU A 100 -11.95 8.37 -3.69
CA GLU A 100 -12.89 8.39 -4.83
C GLU A 100 -12.19 8.39 -6.20
N ALA A 101 -10.98 7.83 -6.25
CA ALA A 101 -10.15 7.79 -7.44
C ALA A 101 -10.62 6.63 -8.33
N GLY A 102 -11.01 6.95 -9.56
CA GLY A 102 -11.43 5.98 -10.57
C GLY A 102 -11.22 6.55 -11.97
N ILE A 103 -11.16 5.68 -12.97
CA ILE A 103 -11.13 6.09 -14.38
C ILE A 103 -12.57 6.11 -14.89
N VAL A 104 -13.08 7.29 -15.25
CA VAL A 104 -14.35 7.40 -15.98
C VAL A 104 -14.06 7.20 -17.47
N LEU A 105 -14.53 6.08 -18.02
CA LEU A 105 -14.50 5.81 -19.45
C LEU A 105 -15.86 6.25 -20.03
N THR A 106 -15.85 7.17 -20.99
CA THR A 106 -17.06 7.58 -21.71
C THR A 106 -16.93 7.20 -23.17
N ALA A 107 -17.93 6.48 -23.69
CA ALA A 107 -18.10 6.25 -25.12
C ALA A 107 -19.21 7.17 -25.63
N TYR A 108 -18.88 8.09 -26.54
CA TYR A 108 -19.86 8.96 -27.20
C TYR A 108 -20.18 8.45 -28.61
N THR A 109 -21.37 8.79 -29.12
CA THR A 109 -21.79 8.45 -30.48
C THR A 109 -20.81 9.05 -31.49
N GLY A 110 -20.12 8.19 -32.26
CA GLY A 110 -19.02 8.57 -33.16
C GLY A 110 -17.63 8.11 -32.71
N SER A 111 -17.51 7.48 -31.53
CA SER A 111 -16.25 6.86 -31.11
C SER A 111 -15.84 5.72 -32.05
N LEU A 112 -14.57 5.71 -32.48
CA LEU A 112 -14.03 4.67 -33.36
C LEU A 112 -14.10 3.29 -32.68
N VAL A 113 -14.56 2.27 -33.41
CA VAL A 113 -14.59 0.88 -32.93
C VAL A 113 -13.17 0.49 -32.48
N GLY A 114 -13.02 0.14 -31.20
CA GLY A 114 -11.76 -0.34 -30.64
C GLY A 114 -10.86 0.72 -29.99
N LYS A 115 -11.31 1.97 -29.80
CA LYS A 115 -10.57 2.97 -29.03
C LYS A 115 -11.39 3.50 -27.84
N LEU A 116 -10.81 3.44 -26.65
CA LEU A 116 -11.32 4.06 -25.43
C LEU A 116 -10.57 5.39 -25.22
N PHE A 117 -11.30 6.48 -24.99
CA PHE A 117 -10.71 7.77 -24.64
C PHE A 117 -10.97 8.06 -23.15
N THR A 118 -9.94 8.52 -22.44
CA THR A 118 -10.09 9.11 -21.10
C THR A 118 -10.32 10.61 -21.31
N GLN A 119 -11.56 11.06 -21.24
CA GLN A 119 -11.92 12.42 -21.64
C GLN A 119 -11.67 13.47 -20.54
N ASP A 120 -11.66 13.05 -19.28
CA ASP A 120 -11.38 13.94 -18.16
C ASP A 120 -11.10 13.09 -16.90
N GLN A 121 -10.05 13.42 -16.16
CA GLN A 121 -9.85 12.87 -14.82
C GLN A 121 -10.55 13.80 -13.84
N ARG A 122 -11.82 13.53 -13.54
CA ARG A 122 -12.55 14.30 -12.53
C ARG A 122 -12.06 13.93 -11.13
N PHE A 123 -10.94 14.51 -10.72
CA PHE A 123 -10.72 14.74 -9.30
C PHE A 123 -11.68 15.86 -8.90
N PHE A 124 -12.78 15.53 -8.21
CA PHE A 124 -13.55 16.55 -7.50
C PHE A 124 -12.65 17.06 -6.38
N ASN A 125 -11.97 18.17 -6.64
CA ASN A 125 -10.97 18.68 -5.72
C ASN A 125 -11.18 20.15 -5.40
N THR A 126 -11.82 20.46 -4.25
CA THR A 126 -11.63 21.75 -3.56
C THR A 126 -10.35 21.76 -2.71
N LEU A 127 -9.72 20.60 -2.48
CA LEU A 127 -8.43 20.40 -1.84
C LEU A 127 -7.28 20.53 -2.86
N ARG A 128 -7.25 21.63 -3.61
CA ARG A 128 -5.99 22.05 -4.26
C ARG A 128 -5.08 22.66 -3.18
N ALA A 129 -4.84 21.94 -2.09
CA ALA A 129 -3.97 22.31 -0.97
C ALA A 129 -3.83 21.14 0.03
N ALA A 130 -2.62 20.98 0.57
CA ALA A 130 -2.20 20.21 1.75
C ALA A 130 -1.86 18.69 1.62
N ASP A 131 -2.50 17.90 0.75
CA ASP A 131 -2.36 16.43 0.81
C ASP A 131 -1.57 15.75 -0.33
N TYR A 132 -0.76 16.50 -1.08
CA TYR A 132 0.23 15.88 -1.99
C TYR A 132 1.22 15.06 -1.15
N GLY A 133 1.26 13.74 -1.36
CA GLY A 133 2.24 12.84 -0.75
C GLY A 133 1.71 11.88 0.32
N LYS A 134 0.45 11.98 0.76
CA LYS A 134 -0.14 11.09 1.78
C LYS A 134 -0.92 9.92 1.18
N GLY A 135 -0.20 9.12 0.39
CA GLY A 135 -0.68 7.91 -0.27
C GLY A 135 -0.08 7.72 -1.65
N ALA A 136 -0.35 6.57 -2.28
CA ALA A 136 0.04 6.27 -3.64
C ALA A 136 -0.52 7.34 -4.60
N THR A 137 0.32 8.30 -4.97
CA THR A 137 -0.07 9.38 -5.87
C THR A 137 0.04 8.82 -7.29
N LEU A 138 -1.10 8.67 -7.96
CA LEU A 138 -1.13 8.33 -9.39
C LEU A 138 -0.73 9.58 -10.16
N TYR A 139 0.42 9.53 -10.84
CA TYR A 139 0.82 10.57 -11.80
C TYR A 139 -0.06 10.43 -13.04
N PRO A 140 -0.91 11.41 -13.38
CA PRO A 140 -1.63 11.38 -14.62
C PRO A 140 -0.69 11.80 -15.75
N ILE A 141 -0.41 10.88 -16.66
CA ILE A 141 0.08 11.22 -17.99
C ILE A 141 -1.13 11.61 -18.82
N ASN A 142 -1.15 12.85 -19.29
CA ASN A 142 -2.17 13.33 -20.21
C ASN A 142 -1.80 12.78 -21.59
N GLY A 143 -2.78 12.41 -22.42
CA GLY A 143 -2.51 11.95 -23.78
C GLY A 143 -1.78 12.98 -24.68
N ASP A 144 -1.71 14.24 -24.26
CA ASP A 144 -0.97 15.30 -24.96
C ASP A 144 0.54 15.34 -24.61
N GLU A 145 1.02 14.51 -23.67
CA GLU A 145 2.44 14.38 -23.32
C GLU A 145 3.11 13.16 -24.01
N GLU A 146 2.66 12.79 -25.20
CA GLU A 146 3.45 11.91 -26.08
C GLU A 146 4.74 12.65 -26.51
N GLY A 147 5.83 12.48 -25.74
CA GLY A 147 7.17 12.74 -26.29
C GLY A 147 8.27 13.29 -25.39
N GLU A 148 8.03 13.72 -24.14
CA GLU A 148 9.15 14.12 -23.27
C GLU A 148 9.46 13.05 -22.23
N ALA A 149 10.47 12.24 -22.52
CA ALA A 149 11.16 11.48 -21.49
C ALA A 149 11.85 12.46 -20.53
N ARG A 150 11.47 12.44 -19.25
CA ARG A 150 12.29 12.90 -18.14
C ARG A 150 12.35 11.82 -17.07
#